data_AF-A0A7K9NAN6-F1
#
_entry.id   AF-A0A7K9NAN6-F1
#
_cell.length_a   1.000
_cell.length_b   1.000
_cell.length_c   1.000
_cell.angle_alpha   90.00
_cell.angle_beta   90.00
_cell.angle_gamma   90.00
#
_symmetry.space_group_name_H-M   'P 1'
#
loop_
_entity.id
_entity.type
_entity.pdbx_description
1 polymer ?
#
loop_
_entity_poly.entity_id
_entity_poly.type
_entity_poly.pdbx_seq_one_letter_code
_entity_poly.pdbx_strand_id
1 'polypeptide(L)'
;PYSRPSRHSRRSRQDAGQRQLGPAQCGSCGMLFAPGIPEDRLQHLQHHRRLREGLRYLGWKNERVVAEFWDGKIVLVLPGDPKYTVRKARAVRELVDAELGFQAGAARAPENSRIYLFVSPGKAVLGCLVAEPVRQ
;
A
#
# COMPACT_ATOMS: atom_id res chain seq x y z
N PRO A 1 -16.52 63.75 12.90
CA PRO A 1 -17.52 64.19 11.91
C PRO A 1 -18.15 62.97 11.21
N TYR A 2 -19.39 62.68 11.63
CA TYR A 2 -20.39 61.76 11.08
C TYR A 2 -20.18 60.23 11.21
N SER A 3 -21.22 59.63 11.79
CA SER A 3 -21.34 58.26 12.25
C SER A 3 -22.32 57.46 11.36
N ARG A 4 -21.93 56.23 10.96
CA ARG A 4 -22.71 54.97 10.70
C ARG A 4 -23.86 54.98 9.65
N PRO A 5 -24.20 53.82 8.98
CA PRO A 5 -24.39 52.51 9.63
C PRO A 5 -23.89 51.24 8.89
N SER A 6 -23.91 50.15 9.69
CA SER A 6 -23.76 48.73 9.38
C SER A 6 -24.30 48.26 8.02
N ARG A 7 -23.52 47.40 7.36
CA ARG A 7 -24.04 46.17 6.75
C ARG A 7 -23.14 45.00 7.10
N HIS A 8 -23.63 44.15 7.98
CA HIS A 8 -23.26 42.74 7.99
C HIS A 8 -23.55 42.19 6.59
N SER A 9 -22.53 42.07 5.75
CA SER A 9 -22.53 41.05 4.71
C SER A 9 -21.74 39.89 5.27
N ARG A 10 -22.46 39.00 5.97
CA ARG A 10 -22.06 37.60 6.07
C ARG A 10 -21.70 37.21 4.63
N ARG A 11 -20.43 36.97 4.33
CA ARG A 11 -20.10 36.18 3.15
C ARG A 11 -20.68 34.81 3.43
N SER A 12 -21.89 34.63 2.89
CA SER A 12 -22.62 33.39 2.89
C SER A 12 -21.65 32.31 2.49
N ARG A 13 -21.61 31.26 3.30
CA ARG A 13 -21.19 29.93 2.90
C ARG A 13 -21.67 29.69 1.47
N GLN A 14 -20.77 29.75 0.50
CA GLN A 14 -20.88 28.94 -0.70
C GLN A 14 -20.39 27.55 -0.32
N ASP A 15 -21.16 26.92 0.56
CA ASP A 15 -21.12 25.48 0.80
C ASP A 15 -22.22 24.89 -0.08
N ALA A 16 -22.09 25.14 -1.39
CA ALA A 16 -22.99 24.63 -2.40
C ALA A 16 -22.49 23.25 -2.84
N GLY A 17 -22.65 22.26 -1.97
CA GLY A 17 -23.08 20.91 -2.36
C GLY A 17 -22.26 20.09 -3.36
N GLN A 18 -21.06 20.50 -3.76
CA GLN A 18 -20.22 19.67 -4.61
C GLN A 18 -19.45 18.69 -3.72
N ARG A 19 -20.15 17.66 -3.23
CA ARG A 19 -19.49 16.40 -2.84
C ARG A 19 -18.53 16.05 -3.97
N GLN A 20 -17.28 15.70 -3.70
CA GLN A 20 -16.36 15.28 -4.78
C GLN A 20 -17.00 14.09 -5.53
N LEU A 21 -17.68 14.39 -6.64
CA LEU A 21 -18.38 13.42 -7.48
C LEU A 21 -17.40 12.75 -8.47
N GLY A 22 -16.23 13.36 -8.68
CA GLY A 22 -15.19 12.81 -9.53
C GLY A 22 -14.36 11.74 -8.82
N PRO A 23 -13.73 10.83 -9.59
CA PRO A 23 -12.78 9.87 -9.05
C PRO A 23 -11.58 10.58 -8.42
N ALA A 24 -11.14 10.08 -7.27
CA ALA A 24 -9.96 10.55 -6.55
C ALA A 24 -9.02 9.38 -6.28
N GLN A 25 -7.71 9.67 -6.26
CA GLN A 25 -6.70 8.70 -5.87
C GLN A 25 -6.38 8.82 -4.39
N CYS A 26 -6.41 7.71 -3.66
CA CYS A 26 -5.94 7.70 -2.28
C CYS A 26 -4.41 7.88 -2.24
N GLY A 27 -3.92 8.94 -1.60
CA GLY A 27 -2.48 9.21 -1.51
C GLY A 27 -1.68 8.21 -0.66
N SER A 28 -2.33 7.22 -0.03
CA SER A 28 -1.65 6.24 0.83
C SER A 28 -1.79 4.78 0.41
N CYS A 29 -2.85 4.41 -0.33
CA CYS A 29 -2.96 3.07 -0.97
C CYS A 29 -2.95 3.12 -2.50
N GLY A 30 -3.04 4.30 -3.11
CA GLY A 30 -3.02 4.45 -4.57
C GLY A 30 -4.33 4.09 -5.29
N MET A 31 -5.33 3.55 -4.58
CA MET A 31 -6.61 3.18 -5.18
C MET A 31 -7.38 4.40 -5.71
N LEU A 32 -7.92 4.27 -6.93
CA LEU A 32 -8.90 5.19 -7.49
C LEU A 32 -10.30 4.82 -7.00
N PHE A 33 -11.05 5.79 -6.48
CA PHE A 33 -12.42 5.60 -6.00
C PHE A 33 -13.21 6.89 -6.12
N ALA A 34 -14.55 6.84 -6.17
CA ALA A 34 -15.39 8.04 -6.09
C ALA A 34 -15.78 8.34 -4.64
N PRO A 35 -15.25 9.42 -4.00
CA PRO A 35 -15.56 9.71 -2.60
C PRO A 35 -17.04 10.01 -2.36
N GLY A 36 -17.73 10.53 -3.38
CA GLY A 36 -19.16 10.84 -3.34
C GLY A 36 -20.08 9.62 -3.33
N ILE A 37 -19.59 8.44 -3.72
CA ILE A 37 -20.36 7.19 -3.80
C ILE A 37 -20.09 6.36 -2.52
N PRO A 38 -21.12 6.05 -1.69
CA PRO A 38 -20.93 5.29 -0.45
C PRO A 38 -20.32 3.90 -0.66
N GLU A 39 -20.71 3.21 -1.73
CA GLU A 39 -20.26 1.85 -2.07
C GLU A 39 -18.76 1.85 -2.40
N ASP A 40 -18.31 2.76 -3.28
CA ASP A 40 -16.89 2.96 -3.60
C ASP A 40 -16.07 3.30 -2.36
N ARG A 41 -16.61 4.16 -1.47
CA ARG A 41 -15.94 4.52 -0.23
C ARG A 41 -15.76 3.31 0.68
N LEU A 42 -16.78 2.45 0.79
CA LEU A 42 -16.71 1.22 1.57
C LEU A 42 -15.67 0.26 0.98
N GLN A 43 -15.65 0.08 -0.34
CA GLN A 43 -14.66 -0.73 -1.03
C GLN A 43 -13.24 -0.20 -0.82
N HIS A 44 -13.05 1.11 -0.94
CA HIS A 44 -11.77 1.77 -0.64
C HIS A 44 -11.31 1.48 0.79
N LEU A 45 -12.20 1.58 1.79
CA LEU A 45 -11.82 1.29 3.18
C LEU A 45 -11.41 -0.16 3.40
N GLN A 46 -12.10 -1.11 2.77
CA GLN A 46 -11.76 -2.54 2.85
C GLN A 46 -10.42 -2.83 2.19
N HIS A 47 -10.22 -2.33 0.96
CA HIS A 47 -8.97 -2.43 0.23
C HIS A 47 -7.81 -1.80 1.02
N HIS A 48 -8.01 -0.59 1.55
CA HIS A 48 -7.02 0.15 2.33
C HIS A 48 -6.54 -0.63 3.55
N ARG A 49 -7.47 -1.25 4.30
CA ARG A 49 -7.14 -2.09 5.45
C ARG A 49 -6.34 -3.31 5.02
N ARG A 50 -6.81 -4.04 4.01
CA ARG A 50 -6.15 -5.24 3.47
C ARG A 50 -4.72 -4.94 3.04
N LEU A 51 -4.52 -3.86 2.27
CA LEU A 51 -3.20 -3.49 1.76
C LEU A 51 -2.25 -3.11 2.89
N ARG A 52 -2.67 -2.26 3.83
CA ARG A 52 -1.84 -1.80 4.94
C ARG A 52 -1.45 -2.93 5.90
N GLU A 53 -2.37 -3.84 6.18
CA GLU A 53 -2.09 -5.00 7.05
C GLU A 53 -1.21 -6.02 6.32
N GLY A 54 -1.49 -6.27 5.05
CA GLY A 54 -0.72 -7.20 4.22
C GLY A 54 0.74 -6.78 4.02
N LEU A 55 1.01 -5.47 3.89
CA LEU A 55 2.36 -4.92 3.71
C LEU A 55 3.08 -4.57 5.03
N ARG A 56 2.41 -4.68 6.18
CA ARG A 56 3.04 -4.40 7.49
C ARG A 56 4.17 -5.38 7.79
N TYR A 57 5.32 -4.88 8.22
CA TYR A 57 6.52 -5.67 8.53
C TYR A 57 7.02 -5.38 9.95
N LEU A 58 6.72 -6.27 10.91
CA LEU A 58 7.04 -6.03 12.33
C LEU A 58 8.53 -6.22 12.68
N GLY A 59 9.31 -6.78 11.77
CA GLY A 59 10.67 -7.24 12.01
C GLY A 59 10.73 -8.70 12.45
N TRP A 60 11.86 -9.33 12.19
CA TRP A 60 12.17 -10.71 12.61
C TRP A 60 13.39 -10.73 13.52
N LYS A 61 13.52 -11.78 14.34
CA LYS A 61 14.67 -11.92 15.24
C LYS A 61 16.00 -12.00 14.47
N ASN A 62 15.99 -12.73 13.36
CA ASN A 62 17.12 -12.88 12.46
C ASN A 62 16.68 -12.50 11.05
N GLU A 63 17.08 -11.31 10.61
CA GLU A 63 16.82 -10.81 9.26
C GLU A 63 18.07 -10.93 8.42
N ARG A 64 17.95 -11.45 7.20
CA ARG A 64 19.02 -11.41 6.21
C ARG A 64 18.94 -10.10 5.44
N VAL A 65 19.53 -9.04 6.00
CA VAL A 65 19.65 -7.74 5.34
C VAL A 65 20.78 -7.81 4.32
N VAL A 66 20.49 -7.48 3.05
CA VAL A 66 21.46 -7.52 1.95
C VAL A 66 21.86 -6.13 1.45
N ALA A 67 21.12 -5.09 1.83
CA ALA A 67 21.46 -3.70 1.61
C ALA A 67 20.72 -2.80 2.58
N GLU A 68 21.34 -1.69 2.98
CA GLU A 68 20.77 -0.66 3.83
C GLU A 68 20.85 0.71 3.14
N PHE A 69 19.84 1.53 3.37
CA PHE A 69 19.66 2.85 2.79
C PHE A 69 19.17 3.81 3.87
N TRP A 70 19.20 5.11 3.58
CA TRP A 70 18.71 6.14 4.50
C TRP A 70 17.17 6.08 4.68
N ASP A 71 16.45 5.51 3.71
CA ASP A 71 14.99 5.39 3.66
C ASP A 71 14.49 3.96 3.78
N GLY A 72 15.36 3.00 4.14
CA GLY A 72 14.96 1.61 4.34
C GLY A 72 16.08 0.60 4.20
N LYS A 73 15.69 -0.66 3.99
CA LYS A 73 16.62 -1.79 3.81
C LYS A 73 16.01 -2.86 2.92
N ILE A 74 16.87 -3.68 2.32
CA ILE A 74 16.46 -4.84 1.53
C ILE A 74 16.72 -6.10 2.35
N VAL A 75 15.67 -6.89 2.56
CA VAL A 75 15.72 -8.20 3.23
C VAL A 75 15.55 -9.30 2.20
N LEU A 76 16.43 -10.30 2.23
CA LEU A 76 16.39 -11.47 1.37
C LEU A 76 15.78 -12.67 2.08
N VAL A 77 14.71 -13.22 1.52
CA VAL A 77 14.06 -14.45 1.97
C VAL A 77 14.38 -15.59 1.00
N LEU A 78 14.89 -16.68 1.55
CA LEU A 78 15.21 -17.92 0.84
C LEU A 78 14.19 -19.01 1.20
N PRO A 79 14.00 -20.04 0.34
CA PRO A 79 13.06 -21.13 0.59
C PRO A 79 13.31 -21.92 1.89
N GLY A 80 14.56 -21.99 2.33
CA GLY A 80 14.97 -22.69 3.56
C GLY A 80 14.86 -21.86 4.83
N ASP A 81 14.40 -20.61 4.76
CA ASP A 81 14.25 -19.75 5.94
C ASP A 81 13.08 -20.21 6.83
N PRO A 82 12.98 -19.73 8.09
CA PRO A 82 11.89 -20.10 8.98
C PRO A 82 10.51 -19.92 8.34
N LYS A 83 9.59 -20.85 8.57
CA LYS A 83 8.26 -20.86 7.91
C LYS A 83 7.51 -19.53 7.99
N TYR A 84 7.67 -18.77 9.07
CA TYR A 84 7.01 -17.47 9.23
C TYR A 84 7.54 -16.39 8.28
N THR A 85 8.84 -16.39 7.94
CA THR A 85 9.45 -15.44 7.00
C THR A 85 8.98 -15.73 5.58
N VAL A 86 9.03 -17.01 5.19
CA VAL A 86 8.59 -17.50 3.88
C VAL A 86 7.09 -17.25 3.68
N ARG A 87 6.27 -17.53 4.70
CA ARG A 87 4.82 -17.23 4.66
C ARG A 87 4.54 -15.75 4.47
N LYS A 88 5.25 -14.87 5.19
CA LYS A 88 5.06 -13.43 5.04
C LYS A 88 5.47 -12.94 3.65
N ALA A 89 6.63 -13.39 3.14
CA ALA A 89 7.09 -13.03 1.79
C ALA A 89 6.10 -13.50 0.70
N ARG A 90 5.57 -14.71 0.85
CA ARG A 90 4.53 -15.23 -0.05
C ARG A 90 3.24 -14.42 0.01
N ALA A 91 2.78 -14.05 1.21
CA ALA A 91 1.57 -13.24 1.37
C ALA A 91 1.73 -11.83 0.76
N VAL A 92 2.91 -11.23 0.87
CA VAL A 92 3.22 -9.96 0.17
C VAL A 92 3.16 -10.15 -1.34
N ARG A 93 3.77 -11.22 -1.88
CA ARG A 93 3.71 -11.53 -3.31
C ARG A 93 2.29 -11.72 -3.79
N GLU A 94 1.48 -12.52 -3.10
CA GLU A 94 0.07 -12.76 -3.45
C GLU A 94 -0.78 -11.48 -3.42
N LEU A 95 -0.47 -10.57 -2.49
CA LEU A 95 -1.11 -9.26 -2.45
C LEU A 95 -0.73 -8.42 -3.67
N VAL A 96 0.56 -8.35 -4.03
CA VAL A 96 1.06 -7.63 -5.22
C VAL A 96 0.48 -8.24 -6.50
N ASP A 97 0.44 -9.57 -6.61
CA ASP A 97 -0.14 -10.28 -7.75
C ASP A 97 -1.61 -9.87 -7.93
N ALA A 98 -2.38 -9.80 -6.84
CA ALA A 98 -3.78 -9.37 -6.87
C ALA A 98 -3.94 -7.90 -7.29
N GLU A 99 -3.05 -7.00 -6.85
CA GLU A 99 -3.06 -5.58 -7.26
C GLU A 99 -2.75 -5.39 -8.76
N LEU A 100 -1.94 -6.29 -9.33
CA LEU A 100 -1.63 -6.31 -10.77
C LEU A 100 -2.68 -7.06 -11.60
N GLY A 101 -3.71 -7.64 -10.97
CA GLY A 101 -4.78 -8.37 -11.65
C GLY A 101 -4.42 -9.81 -12.05
N PHE A 102 -3.34 -10.38 -11.51
CA PHE A 102 -3.02 -11.80 -11.73
C PHE A 102 -4.02 -12.70 -10.99
N GLN A 103 -4.46 -13.77 -11.65
CA GLN A 103 -5.32 -14.77 -11.03
C GLN A 103 -4.56 -15.51 -9.93
N ALA A 104 -5.25 -15.86 -8.84
CA ALA A 104 -4.66 -16.63 -7.75
C ALA A 104 -4.07 -17.95 -8.29
N GLY A 105 -2.75 -18.10 -8.22
CA GLY A 105 -2.04 -19.27 -8.72
C GLY A 105 -1.55 -19.22 -10.17
N ALA A 106 -1.76 -18.11 -10.90
CA ALA A 106 -1.32 -17.95 -12.29
C ALA A 106 0.21 -17.99 -12.47
N ALA A 107 0.96 -17.53 -11.47
CA ALA A 107 2.42 -17.64 -11.44
C ALA A 107 2.84 -18.30 -10.12
N ARG A 108 3.11 -19.61 -10.15
CA ARG A 108 3.86 -20.25 -9.05
C ARG A 108 5.33 -19.90 -9.25
N ALA A 109 5.86 -19.04 -8.38
CA ALA A 109 7.30 -18.86 -8.29
C ALA A 109 7.93 -20.23 -8.00
N PRO A 110 8.96 -20.65 -8.75
CA PRO A 110 9.62 -21.94 -8.52
C PRO A 110 10.08 -22.11 -7.08
N GLU A 111 10.24 -23.36 -6.65
CA GLU A 111 10.64 -23.68 -5.27
C GLU A 111 11.98 -23.05 -4.86
N ASN A 112 12.85 -22.75 -5.83
CA ASN A 112 14.17 -22.14 -5.61
C ASN A 112 14.19 -20.60 -5.75
N SER A 113 13.02 -19.97 -5.81
CA SER A 113 12.92 -18.51 -5.97
C SER A 113 13.45 -17.78 -4.74
N ARG A 114 14.10 -16.65 -5.00
CA ARG A 114 14.59 -15.71 -3.98
C ARG A 114 13.65 -14.52 -3.94
N ILE A 115 13.20 -14.14 -2.74
CA ILE A 115 12.32 -12.97 -2.58
C ILE A 115 13.08 -11.87 -1.87
N TYR A 116 13.14 -10.69 -2.49
CA TYR A 116 13.73 -9.49 -1.93
C TYR A 116 12.60 -8.54 -1.54
N LEU A 117 12.62 -8.07 -0.29
CA LEU A 117 11.65 -7.12 0.23
C LEU A 117 12.34 -5.83 0.60
N PHE A 118 11.89 -4.71 0.04
CA PHE A 118 12.30 -3.39 0.51
C PHE A 118 11.39 -2.96 1.66
N VAL A 119 11.99 -2.71 2.82
CA VAL A 119 11.29 -2.35 4.06
C VAL A 119 11.67 -0.93 4.47
N SER A 120 10.67 -0.07 4.64
CA SER A 120 10.85 1.29 5.13
C SER A 120 11.09 1.36 6.64
N PRO A 121 11.64 2.47 7.17
CA PRO A 121 11.76 2.73 8.61
C PRO A 121 10.42 2.65 9.34
N GLY A 122 9.33 3.01 8.64
CA GLY A 122 7.95 2.88 9.10
C GLY A 122 7.42 1.44 9.17
N LYS A 123 8.28 0.43 9.03
CA LYS A 123 7.92 -0.99 9.17
C LYS A 123 6.86 -1.43 8.14
N ALA A 124 6.97 -0.93 6.92
CA ALA A 124 6.12 -1.32 5.78
C ALA A 124 6.98 -1.81 4.62
N VAL A 125 6.54 -2.90 3.98
CA VAL A 125 7.12 -3.37 2.73
C VAL A 125 6.65 -2.45 1.60
N LEU A 126 7.58 -1.76 0.95
CA LEU A 126 7.29 -0.85 -0.18
C LEU A 126 7.70 -1.44 -1.53
N GLY A 127 8.49 -2.52 -1.54
CA GLY A 127 8.92 -3.19 -2.76
C GLY A 127 9.07 -4.69 -2.57
N CYS A 128 8.74 -5.46 -3.61
CA CYS A 128 8.88 -6.91 -3.66
C CYS A 128 9.47 -7.30 -5.01
N LEU A 129 10.55 -8.10 -4.99
CA LEU A 129 11.17 -8.66 -6.19
C LEU A 129 11.33 -10.17 -6.00
N VAL A 130 10.89 -10.94 -7.00
CA VAL A 130 11.06 -12.38 -7.05
C VAL A 130 12.05 -12.70 -8.15
N ALA A 131 13.13 -13.39 -7.80
CA ALA A 131 14.17 -13.80 -8.74
C ALA A 131 14.31 -15.32 -8.78
N GLU A 132 14.46 -15.86 -9.98
CA GLU A 132 14.71 -17.28 -10.22
C GLU A 132 16.02 -17.45 -11.00
N PRO A 133 16.76 -18.55 -10.77
CA PRO A 133 17.93 -18.86 -11.58
C PRO A 133 17.48 -19.29 -12.99
N VAL A 134 18.01 -18.62 -14.00
CA VAL A 134 17.83 -19.00 -15.41
C VAL A 134 19.02 -19.87 -15.83
N ARG A 135 18.75 -20.98 -16.54
CA ARG A 135 19.80 -21.78 -17.18
C ARG A 135 20.08 -21.18 -18.56
N GLN A 136 21.36 -20.95 -18.87
CA GLN A 136 21.82 -20.67 -20.24
C GLN A 136 21.98 -21.97 -21.02
#